data_AF-Q8NP30-F1
#
_entry.id   AF-Q8NP30-F1
#
_cell.length_a   1.000
_cell.length_b   1.000
_cell.length_c   1.000
_cell.angle_alpha   90.00
_cell.angle_beta   90.00
_cell.angle_gamma   90.00
#
_symmetry.space_group_name_H-M   'P 1'
#
loop_
_entity.id
_entity.type
_entity.pdbx_description
1 polymer ?
#
loop_
_entity_poly.entity_id
_entity_poly.type
_entity_poly.pdbx_seq_one_letter_code
_entity_poly.pdbx_strand_id
1 'polypeptide(L)'
;MLIVLPPSETKTHGGSGKPLDFHHLSFPSLTKARQTILADLQALEVDEALKVLGISEKLRPEAESNRALETSPTMPAIFRYSGVLYDALDAATLPEKALERLAIGSALFGVIHATDPIPHYRLSGGTKLPTKSGELPTMKARWGTSISEALIDVNQLVIDLRSGTYQQLGRVKDAVTVRVESVMEDGSRKVVSHFNKHYKGELARVLALSEKEAHNAEDVMSIAQAAGLVVEENPNHKETLTLVV
;
A
#
# COMPACT_ATOMS: atom_id res chain seq x y z
N MET A 1 -6.05 -5.74 14.74
CA MET A 1 -4.88 -5.85 13.81
C MET A 1 -5.04 -4.86 12.66
N LEU A 2 -3.94 -4.41 12.04
CA LEU A 2 -3.94 -3.55 10.85
C LEU A 2 -3.21 -4.22 9.67
N ILE A 3 -3.90 -4.41 8.55
CA ILE A 3 -3.37 -5.05 7.35
C ILE A 3 -2.95 -3.97 6.36
N VAL A 4 -1.66 -3.86 6.09
CA VAL A 4 -1.10 -2.83 5.20
C VAL A 4 -0.85 -3.41 3.81
N LEU A 5 -1.69 -3.04 2.86
CA LEU A 5 -1.64 -3.47 1.48
C LEU A 5 -0.56 -2.71 0.69
N PRO A 6 0.06 -3.34 -0.34
CA PRO A 6 0.83 -2.58 -1.31
C PRO A 6 -0.12 -1.70 -2.13
N PRO A 7 0.34 -0.54 -2.63
CA PRO A 7 -0.46 0.22 -3.58
C PRO A 7 -0.50 -0.49 -4.93
N SER A 8 -1.37 0.01 -5.81
CA SER A 8 -1.29 -0.26 -7.24
C SER A 8 -0.79 0.93 -8.04
N GLU A 9 -0.13 0.61 -9.15
CA GLU A 9 0.27 1.58 -10.15
C GLU A 9 -0.96 2.10 -10.92
N THR A 10 -1.90 1.20 -11.23
CA THR A 10 -3.19 1.54 -11.85
C THR A 10 -4.19 2.03 -10.82
N LYS A 11 -4.93 3.08 -11.16
CA LYS A 11 -5.94 3.68 -10.30
C LYS A 11 -7.23 3.94 -11.06
N THR A 12 -8.34 3.73 -10.39
CA THR A 12 -9.66 4.10 -10.90
C THR A 12 -9.70 5.62 -11.12
N HIS A 13 -10.26 6.07 -12.25
CA HIS A 13 -10.48 7.50 -12.52
C HIS A 13 -11.79 7.99 -11.87
N GLY A 14 -11.99 9.31 -11.85
CA GLY A 14 -13.19 9.93 -11.28
C GLY A 14 -13.13 10.07 -9.76
N GLY A 15 -14.29 10.01 -9.11
CA GLY A 15 -14.49 10.31 -7.70
C GLY A 15 -15.59 11.36 -7.52
N SER A 16 -16.25 11.34 -6.37
CA SER A 16 -17.32 12.27 -6.01
C SER A 16 -17.05 13.00 -4.69
N GLY A 17 -15.95 12.67 -4.01
CA GLY A 17 -15.55 13.32 -2.77
C GLY A 17 -15.02 14.73 -3.01
N LYS A 18 -15.00 15.52 -1.94
CA LYS A 18 -14.37 16.85 -1.93
C LYS A 18 -12.88 16.74 -2.29
N PRO A 19 -12.27 17.82 -2.77
CA PRO A 19 -10.83 17.85 -2.99
C PRO A 19 -10.03 17.47 -1.74
N LEU A 20 -8.77 17.08 -1.96
CA LEU A 20 -7.88 16.57 -0.91
C LEU A 20 -7.79 17.54 0.28
N ASP A 21 -8.10 17.02 1.46
CA ASP A 21 -7.89 17.70 2.74
C ASP A 21 -7.07 16.79 3.64
N PHE A 22 -5.81 17.20 3.90
CA PHE A 22 -4.89 16.43 4.72
C PHE A 22 -5.37 16.22 6.16
N HIS A 23 -6.24 17.09 6.68
CA HIS A 23 -6.79 16.96 8.03
C HIS A 23 -7.74 15.77 8.19
N HIS A 24 -8.30 15.28 7.07
CA HIS A 24 -9.19 14.12 7.05
C HIS A 24 -8.47 12.80 6.75
N LEU A 25 -7.15 12.84 6.54
CA LEU A 25 -6.38 11.61 6.33
C LEU A 25 -5.94 11.01 7.66
N SER A 26 -6.00 9.69 7.75
CA SER A 26 -5.36 8.91 8.81
C SER A 26 -3.85 9.20 8.91
N PHE A 27 -3.24 8.85 10.05
CA PHE A 27 -1.82 9.10 10.35
C PHE A 27 -1.41 10.58 10.20
N PRO A 28 -1.95 11.49 11.03
CA PRO A 28 -1.72 12.93 10.89
C PRO A 28 -0.24 13.34 11.04
N SER A 29 0.58 12.53 11.73
CA SER A 29 2.03 12.71 11.84
C SER A 29 2.75 12.72 10.47
N LEU A 30 2.15 12.11 9.44
CA LEU A 30 2.69 12.07 8.08
C LEU A 30 2.41 13.33 7.27
N THR A 31 1.50 14.20 7.72
CA THR A 31 0.97 15.35 6.94
C THR A 31 2.05 16.27 6.40
N LYS A 32 3.06 16.61 7.22
CA LYS A 32 4.14 17.52 6.80
C LYS A 32 4.94 16.96 5.62
N ALA A 33 5.26 15.66 5.66
CA ALA A 33 5.96 14.99 4.57
C ALA A 33 5.07 14.89 3.33
N ARG A 34 3.78 14.53 3.50
CA ARG A 34 2.79 14.49 2.42
C ARG A 34 2.68 15.81 1.67
N GLN A 35 2.54 16.92 2.39
CA GLN A 35 2.42 18.26 1.80
C GLN A 35 3.67 18.63 0.99
N THR A 36 4.87 18.36 1.52
CA THR A 36 6.12 18.64 0.81
C THR A 36 6.26 17.79 -0.46
N ILE A 37 5.96 16.49 -0.39
CA ILE A 37 6.01 15.58 -1.55
C ILE A 37 4.96 15.98 -2.61
N LEU A 38 3.73 16.30 -2.18
CA LEU A 38 2.67 16.74 -3.08
C LEU A 38 3.07 18.04 -3.79
N ALA A 39 3.55 19.04 -3.06
CA ALA A 39 3.91 20.33 -3.63
C ALA A 39 5.03 20.22 -4.68
N ASP A 40 6.02 19.35 -4.43
CA ASP A 40 7.08 19.08 -5.41
C ASP A 40 6.56 18.32 -6.62
N LEU A 41 5.68 17.33 -6.43
CA LEU A 41 5.08 16.55 -7.51
C LEU A 41 4.18 17.40 -8.41
N GLN A 42 3.34 18.25 -7.82
CA GLN A 42 2.41 19.13 -8.52
C GLN A 42 3.10 20.27 -9.27
N ALA A 43 4.32 20.63 -8.85
CA ALA A 43 5.11 21.68 -9.48
C ALA A 43 5.83 21.25 -10.77
N LEU A 44 5.92 19.94 -11.04
CA LEU A 44 6.55 19.44 -12.27
C LEU A 44 5.70 19.83 -13.49
N GLU A 45 6.36 20.38 -14.50
CA GLU A 45 5.77 20.50 -15.83
C GLU A 45 5.54 19.12 -16.44
N VAL A 46 4.50 18.96 -17.27
CA VAL A 46 4.03 17.64 -17.71
C VAL A 46 5.14 16.84 -18.42
N ASP A 47 5.92 17.47 -19.29
CA ASP A 47 7.01 16.81 -20.01
C ASP A 47 8.18 16.40 -19.10
N GLU A 48 8.42 17.16 -18.03
CA GLU A 48 9.39 16.79 -17.00
C GLU A 48 8.87 15.63 -16.16
N ALA A 49 7.59 15.69 -15.76
CA ALA A 49 6.93 14.64 -14.99
C ALA A 49 6.97 13.29 -15.71
N LEU A 50 6.79 13.23 -17.04
CA LEU A 50 6.95 12.00 -17.81
C LEU A 50 8.32 11.33 -17.57
N LYS A 51 9.39 12.14 -17.59
CA LYS A 51 10.77 11.67 -17.36
C LYS A 51 11.00 11.27 -15.90
N VAL A 52 10.61 12.11 -14.96
CA VAL A 52 10.79 11.89 -13.51
C VAL A 52 10.03 10.65 -13.03
N LEU A 53 8.81 10.46 -13.51
CA LEU A 53 7.95 9.33 -13.15
C LEU A 53 8.30 8.05 -13.92
N GLY A 54 9.15 8.15 -14.95
CA GLY A 54 9.54 7.01 -15.80
C GLY A 54 8.36 6.42 -16.57
N ILE A 55 7.43 7.27 -17.05
CA ILE A 55 6.23 6.84 -17.76
C ILE A 55 6.28 7.28 -19.23
N SER A 56 5.72 6.45 -20.11
CA SER A 56 5.63 6.74 -21.54
C SER A 56 4.63 7.85 -21.85
N GLU A 57 4.73 8.46 -23.03
CA GLU A 57 3.79 9.44 -23.57
C GLU A 57 2.32 8.99 -23.51
N LYS A 58 2.05 7.68 -23.69
CA LYS A 58 0.70 7.10 -23.55
C LYS A 58 0.05 7.35 -22.18
N LEU A 59 0.87 7.59 -21.15
CA LEU A 59 0.45 7.85 -19.78
C LEU A 59 0.57 9.35 -19.43
N ARG A 60 0.66 10.25 -20.42
CA ARG A 60 0.61 11.71 -20.17
C ARG A 60 -0.55 12.16 -19.27
N PRO A 61 -1.78 11.62 -19.39
CA PRO A 61 -2.86 11.99 -18.48
C PRO A 61 -2.57 11.75 -17.00
N GLU A 62 -1.68 10.80 -16.67
CA GLU A 62 -1.23 10.55 -15.29
C GLU A 62 -0.36 11.70 -14.77
N ALA A 63 0.52 12.23 -15.61
CA ALA A 63 1.34 13.41 -15.30
C ALA A 63 0.49 14.68 -15.21
N GLU A 64 -0.51 14.84 -16.07
CA GLU A 64 -1.46 15.95 -16.00
C GLU A 64 -2.30 15.89 -14.71
N SER A 65 -2.75 14.70 -14.30
CA SER A 65 -3.51 14.49 -13.07
C SER A 65 -2.74 14.95 -11.83
N ASN A 66 -1.41 14.76 -11.80
CA ASN A 66 -0.57 15.23 -10.70
C ASN A 66 -0.56 16.76 -10.53
N ARG A 67 -0.93 17.53 -11.55
CA ARG A 67 -1.03 19.00 -11.44
C ARG A 67 -2.32 19.47 -10.75
N ALA A 68 -3.29 18.57 -10.57
CA ALA A 68 -4.62 18.86 -10.03
C ALA A 68 -4.90 18.14 -8.70
N LEU A 69 -3.87 17.75 -7.94
CA LEU A 69 -4.04 16.93 -6.73
C LEU A 69 -4.87 17.63 -5.64
N GLU A 70 -4.78 18.95 -5.54
CA GLU A 70 -5.51 19.76 -4.56
C GLU A 70 -6.93 20.16 -5.01
N THR A 71 -7.27 19.96 -6.28
CA THR A 71 -8.56 20.41 -6.85
C THR A 71 -9.41 19.27 -7.40
N SER A 72 -8.79 18.13 -7.70
CA SER A 72 -9.48 16.95 -8.23
C SER A 72 -10.36 16.27 -7.18
N PRO A 73 -11.47 15.63 -7.61
CA PRO A 73 -12.33 14.91 -6.69
C PRO A 73 -11.62 13.67 -6.11
N THR A 74 -11.95 13.39 -4.86
CA THR A 74 -11.40 12.24 -4.14
C THR A 74 -12.36 11.05 -4.15
N MET A 75 -11.84 9.88 -3.79
CA MET A 75 -12.62 8.70 -3.41
C MET A 75 -11.84 7.91 -2.35
N PRO A 76 -12.50 7.01 -1.59
CA PRO A 76 -11.80 6.15 -0.64
C PRO A 76 -10.62 5.42 -1.29
N ALA A 77 -9.48 5.38 -0.61
CA ALA A 77 -8.24 4.83 -1.14
C ALA A 77 -8.40 3.40 -1.65
N ILE A 78 -9.21 2.58 -0.96
CA ILE A 78 -9.46 1.19 -1.34
C ILE A 78 -10.16 1.04 -2.69
N PHE A 79 -10.93 2.04 -3.12
CA PHE A 79 -11.58 2.08 -4.44
C PHE A 79 -10.78 2.88 -5.47
N ARG A 80 -9.83 3.71 -5.01
CA ARG A 80 -8.90 4.43 -5.89
C ARG A 80 -7.87 3.49 -6.51
N TYR A 81 -7.27 2.60 -5.73
CA TYR A 81 -6.30 1.64 -6.26
C TYR A 81 -7.04 0.46 -6.93
N SER A 82 -6.48 -0.05 -8.02
CA SER A 82 -7.12 -1.09 -8.85
C SER A 82 -6.13 -2.18 -9.27
N GLY A 83 -6.64 -3.31 -9.78
CA GLY A 83 -5.86 -4.40 -10.35
C GLY A 83 -5.73 -5.59 -9.41
N VAL A 84 -4.95 -6.59 -9.85
CA VAL A 84 -4.98 -7.98 -9.36
C VAL A 84 -5.19 -8.19 -7.86
N LEU A 85 -4.49 -7.45 -6.99
CA LEU A 85 -4.67 -7.57 -5.53
C LEU A 85 -6.04 -7.05 -5.08
N TYR A 86 -6.45 -5.89 -5.60
CA TYR A 86 -7.71 -5.25 -5.25
C TYR A 86 -8.90 -5.99 -5.85
N ASP A 87 -8.73 -6.59 -7.02
CA ASP A 87 -9.73 -7.46 -7.64
C ASP A 87 -9.96 -8.72 -6.76
N ALA A 88 -8.89 -9.34 -6.26
CA ALA A 88 -8.97 -10.50 -5.38
C ALA A 88 -9.48 -10.17 -3.96
N LEU A 89 -9.18 -8.96 -3.48
CA LEU A 89 -9.71 -8.45 -2.21
C LEU A 89 -11.23 -8.25 -2.29
N ASP A 90 -11.74 -7.86 -3.46
CA ASP A 90 -13.15 -7.55 -3.72
C ASP A 90 -13.75 -6.63 -2.64
N ALA A 91 -13.14 -5.45 -2.51
CA ALA A 91 -13.42 -4.52 -1.42
C ALA A 91 -14.88 -4.03 -1.38
N ALA A 92 -15.57 -4.04 -2.52
CA ALA A 92 -16.96 -3.61 -2.62
C ALA A 92 -17.93 -4.53 -1.86
N THR A 93 -17.54 -5.78 -1.59
CA THR A 93 -18.35 -6.74 -0.84
C THR A 93 -17.97 -6.82 0.65
N LEU A 94 -16.97 -6.05 1.09
CA LEU A 94 -16.53 -6.03 2.48
C LEU A 94 -17.43 -5.12 3.34
N PRO A 95 -17.80 -5.55 4.55
CA PRO A 95 -18.48 -4.67 5.51
C PRO A 95 -17.53 -3.57 6.01
N GLU A 96 -18.09 -2.46 6.50
CA GLU A 96 -17.32 -1.30 6.99
C GLU A 96 -16.25 -1.68 8.03
N LYS A 97 -16.60 -2.55 8.99
CA LYS A 97 -15.66 -3.08 10.00
C LYS A 97 -14.45 -3.79 9.40
N ALA A 98 -14.60 -4.45 8.25
CA ALA A 98 -13.48 -5.09 7.57
C ALA A 98 -12.58 -4.04 6.89
N LEU A 99 -13.17 -2.97 6.33
CA LEU A 99 -12.42 -1.85 5.75
C LEU A 99 -11.60 -1.10 6.81
N GLU A 100 -12.09 -0.96 8.04
CA GLU A 100 -11.35 -0.33 9.16
C GLU A 100 -10.03 -1.04 9.50
N ARG A 101 -9.90 -2.32 9.17
CA ARG A 101 -8.67 -3.11 9.37
C ARG A 101 -7.66 -2.98 8.24
N LEU A 102 -8.01 -2.26 7.17
CA LEU A 102 -7.19 -2.13 5.98
C LEU A 102 -6.52 -0.76 5.92
N ALA A 103 -5.23 -0.78 5.64
CA ALA A 103 -4.44 0.39 5.26
C ALA A 103 -3.67 0.09 3.97
N ILE A 104 -3.18 1.13 3.31
CA ILE A 104 -2.49 1.04 2.03
C ILE A 104 -1.19 1.85 2.12
N GLY A 105 -0.07 1.19 1.85
CA GLY A 105 1.21 1.88 1.67
C GLY A 105 1.18 2.73 0.39
N SER A 106 1.74 3.93 0.42
CA SER A 106 1.69 4.87 -0.69
C SER A 106 3.00 5.63 -0.81
N ALA A 107 3.46 5.88 -2.05
CA ALA A 107 4.63 6.73 -2.27
C ALA A 107 4.34 8.19 -1.88
N LEU A 108 3.13 8.68 -2.24
CA LEU A 108 2.71 10.06 -1.99
C LEU A 108 2.19 10.26 -0.57
N PHE A 109 1.46 9.28 -0.04
CA PHE A 109 0.77 9.42 1.25
C PHE A 109 1.43 8.66 2.41
N GLY A 110 2.46 7.85 2.14
CA GLY A 110 3.17 7.05 3.13
C GLY A 110 2.39 5.80 3.51
N VAL A 111 1.44 5.94 4.43
CA VAL A 111 0.38 4.97 4.70
C VAL A 111 -0.93 5.71 4.96
N ILE A 112 -2.05 5.15 4.52
CA ILE A 112 -3.41 5.69 4.66
C ILE A 112 -4.39 4.56 4.93
N HIS A 113 -5.47 4.82 5.66
CA HIS A 113 -6.58 3.87 5.83
C HIS A 113 -7.30 3.64 4.50
N ALA A 114 -7.95 2.49 4.37
CA ALA A 114 -8.76 2.13 3.20
C ALA A 114 -9.84 3.16 2.86
N THR A 115 -10.39 3.84 3.87
CA THR A 115 -11.47 4.81 3.76
C THR A 115 -11.00 6.24 3.51
N ASP A 116 -9.69 6.52 3.59
CA ASP A 116 -9.16 7.86 3.40
C ASP A 116 -9.46 8.39 1.98
N PRO A 117 -9.98 9.62 1.83
CA PRO A 117 -10.31 10.20 0.54
C PRO A 117 -9.05 10.70 -0.19
N ILE A 118 -8.69 10.07 -1.31
CA ILE A 118 -7.50 10.44 -2.10
C ILE A 118 -7.81 10.79 -3.57
N PRO A 119 -7.08 11.76 -4.14
CA PRO A 119 -7.19 12.10 -5.56
C PRO A 119 -6.59 10.99 -6.43
N HIS A 120 -6.85 11.07 -7.73
CA HIS A 120 -6.11 10.28 -8.71
C HIS A 120 -4.69 10.87 -8.86
N TYR A 121 -3.66 10.02 -8.83
CA TYR A 121 -2.26 10.47 -8.88
C TYR A 121 -1.31 9.38 -9.39
N ARG A 122 -0.11 9.79 -9.81
CA ARG A 122 0.97 8.92 -10.24
C ARG A 122 2.27 9.26 -9.51
N LEU A 123 2.68 8.38 -8.61
CA LEU A 123 4.01 8.41 -7.98
C LEU A 123 4.35 7.01 -7.48
N SER A 124 5.54 6.52 -7.83
CA SER A 124 6.01 5.18 -7.45
C SER A 124 7.05 5.26 -6.33
N GLY A 125 7.13 4.23 -5.48
CA GLY A 125 8.06 4.21 -4.35
C GLY A 125 9.56 4.27 -4.73
N GLY A 126 9.89 3.93 -5.98
CA GLY A 126 11.27 4.02 -6.51
C GLY A 126 11.63 5.38 -7.12
N THR A 127 10.69 6.32 -7.22
CA THR A 127 10.93 7.63 -7.85
C THR A 127 11.92 8.46 -7.02
N LYS A 128 12.82 9.17 -7.70
CA LYS A 128 13.59 10.27 -7.12
C LYS A 128 12.92 11.57 -7.52
N LEU A 129 12.09 12.11 -6.64
CA LEU A 129 11.30 13.30 -6.91
C LEU A 129 12.15 14.56 -6.67
N PRO A 130 12.35 15.43 -7.67
CA PRO A 130 13.05 16.69 -7.48
C PRO A 130 12.39 17.56 -6.42
N THR A 131 13.19 18.16 -5.55
CA THR A 131 12.72 19.24 -4.67
C THR A 131 12.72 20.56 -5.42
N LYS A 132 11.98 21.56 -4.92
CA LYS A 132 12.12 22.96 -5.38
C LYS A 132 13.55 23.51 -5.31
N SER A 133 14.41 22.96 -4.45
CA SER A 133 15.83 23.33 -4.34
C SER A 133 16.75 22.60 -5.34
N GLY A 134 16.20 21.70 -6.18
CA GLY A 134 16.95 20.94 -7.17
C GLY A 134 17.61 19.65 -6.65
N GLU A 135 17.36 19.28 -5.39
CA GLU A 135 17.84 18.00 -4.85
C GLU A 135 17.02 16.84 -5.41
N LEU A 136 17.62 15.64 -5.53
CA LEU A 136 16.97 14.43 -6.04
C LEU A 136 16.90 13.31 -4.98
N PRO A 137 16.27 13.56 -3.82
CA PRO A 137 16.12 12.55 -2.77
C PRO A 137 15.30 11.34 -3.26
N THR A 138 15.64 10.15 -2.75
CA THR A 138 14.77 8.97 -2.88
C THR A 138 13.51 9.14 -2.02
N MET A 139 12.41 8.47 -2.38
CA MET A 139 11.22 8.46 -1.51
C MET A 139 11.51 7.99 -0.08
N LYS A 140 12.43 7.02 0.10
CA LYS A 140 12.87 6.60 1.43
C LYS A 140 13.47 7.77 2.22
N ALA A 141 14.31 8.59 1.60
CA ALA A 141 14.88 9.78 2.24
C ALA A 141 13.81 10.84 2.56
N ARG A 142 12.77 10.98 1.71
CA ARG A 142 11.64 11.88 1.95
C ARG A 142 10.83 11.49 3.18
N TRP A 143 10.64 10.19 3.39
CA TRP A 143 9.87 9.67 4.52
C TRP A 143 10.70 9.51 5.80
N GLY A 144 12.00 9.24 5.70
CA GLY A 144 12.85 9.02 6.87
C GLY A 144 12.32 7.86 7.73
N THR A 145 12.02 8.14 8.99
CA THR A 145 11.42 7.20 9.95
C THR A 145 9.90 7.37 10.13
N SER A 146 9.30 8.41 9.54
CA SER A 146 7.93 8.83 9.87
C SER A 146 6.87 7.74 9.61
N ILE A 147 6.99 6.98 8.51
CA ILE A 147 6.07 5.85 8.24
C ILE A 147 6.22 4.75 9.28
N SER A 148 7.45 4.43 9.69
CA SER A 148 7.70 3.43 10.73
C SER A 148 7.12 3.87 12.06
N GLU A 149 7.36 5.11 12.48
CA GLU A 149 6.81 5.70 13.71
C GLU A 149 5.28 5.68 13.69
N ALA A 150 4.66 6.14 12.60
CA ALA A 150 3.21 6.16 12.45
C ALA A 150 2.57 4.77 12.53
N LEU A 151 3.24 3.73 12.01
CA LEU A 151 2.76 2.35 12.10
C LEU A 151 3.04 1.68 13.45
N ILE A 152 4.08 2.10 14.18
CA ILE A 152 4.34 1.62 15.55
C ILE A 152 3.29 2.20 16.51
N ASP A 153 2.91 3.47 16.31
CA ASP A 153 1.96 4.19 17.17
C ASP A 153 0.52 3.64 17.12
N VAL A 154 0.16 2.80 16.14
CA VAL A 154 -1.20 2.23 16.03
C VAL A 154 -1.55 1.29 17.19
N ASN A 155 -0.55 0.82 17.95
CA ASN A 155 -0.72 -0.08 19.10
C ASN A 155 -1.55 -1.34 18.78
N GLN A 156 -1.33 -1.91 17.60
CA GLN A 156 -1.93 -3.16 17.11
C GLN A 156 -0.89 -3.96 16.32
N LEU A 157 -1.15 -5.27 16.14
CA LEU A 157 -0.37 -6.09 15.21
C LEU A 157 -0.48 -5.53 13.79
N VAL A 158 0.66 -5.19 13.19
CA VAL A 158 0.77 -4.78 11.78
C VAL A 158 1.06 -6.01 10.93
N ILE A 159 0.22 -6.26 9.93
CA ILE A 159 0.43 -7.28 8.90
C ILE A 159 0.85 -6.56 7.63
N ASP A 160 2.15 -6.55 7.33
CA ASP A 160 2.73 -5.78 6.24
C ASP A 160 2.81 -6.61 4.95
N LEU A 161 1.77 -6.48 4.13
CA LEU A 161 1.67 -7.13 2.82
C LEU A 161 2.29 -6.30 1.69
N ARG A 162 2.85 -5.11 1.99
CA ARG A 162 3.49 -4.23 1.00
C ARG A 162 4.62 -4.97 0.27
N SER A 163 4.91 -4.54 -0.97
CA SER A 163 6.09 -5.03 -1.66
C SER A 163 7.37 -4.48 -1.01
N GLY A 164 8.51 -5.12 -1.26
CA GLY A 164 9.80 -4.71 -0.68
C GLY A 164 10.12 -3.22 -0.92
N THR A 165 9.80 -2.67 -2.10
CA THR A 165 9.97 -1.24 -2.40
C THR A 165 9.20 -0.34 -1.43
N TYR A 166 7.97 -0.70 -1.08
CA TYR A 166 7.12 0.10 -0.20
C TYR A 166 7.40 -0.17 1.28
N GLN A 167 7.78 -1.40 1.66
CA GLN A 167 8.30 -1.68 3.00
C GLN A 167 9.55 -0.86 3.30
N GLN A 168 10.43 -0.66 2.30
CA GLN A 168 11.65 0.14 2.45
C GLN A 168 11.40 1.64 2.70
N LEU A 169 10.20 2.15 2.42
CA LEU A 169 9.84 3.54 2.76
C LEU A 169 9.63 3.74 4.27
N GLY A 170 9.33 2.67 5.00
CA GLY A 170 9.20 2.68 6.45
C GLY A 170 8.98 1.25 6.95
N ARG A 171 10.06 0.60 7.38
CA ARG A 171 10.03 -0.77 7.89
C ARG A 171 9.54 -0.77 9.34
N VAL A 172 8.65 -1.71 9.66
CA VAL A 172 8.22 -1.99 11.03
C VAL A 172 8.88 -3.30 11.43
N LYS A 173 9.68 -3.28 12.49
CA LYS A 173 10.54 -4.43 12.86
C LYS A 173 9.72 -5.67 13.21
N ASP A 174 8.65 -5.48 13.97
CA ASP A 174 7.85 -6.56 14.55
C ASP A 174 6.54 -6.81 13.75
N ALA A 175 6.47 -6.29 12.52
CA ALA A 175 5.32 -6.54 11.65
C ALA A 175 5.35 -7.97 11.09
N VAL A 176 4.19 -8.60 11.02
CA VAL A 176 4.01 -9.88 10.35
C VAL A 176 4.07 -9.65 8.84
N THR A 177 4.99 -10.33 8.16
CA THR A 177 5.10 -10.28 6.70
C THR A 177 4.72 -11.62 6.10
N VAL A 178 4.25 -11.60 4.84
CA VAL A 178 3.85 -12.82 4.15
C VAL A 178 4.52 -12.92 2.79
N ARG A 179 5.25 -14.01 2.57
CA ARG A 179 5.75 -14.44 1.27
C ARG A 179 4.73 -15.37 0.62
N VAL A 180 4.70 -15.36 -0.71
CA VAL A 180 3.84 -16.27 -1.48
C VAL A 180 4.74 -17.17 -2.31
N GLU A 181 4.65 -18.48 -2.09
CA GLU A 181 5.50 -19.49 -2.70
C GLU A 181 4.64 -20.61 -3.30
N SER A 182 4.93 -21.00 -4.54
CA SER A 182 4.30 -22.14 -5.20
C SER A 182 5.09 -23.43 -4.96
N VAL A 183 4.37 -24.55 -4.85
CA VAL A 183 4.99 -25.89 -4.91
C VAL A 183 5.22 -26.28 -6.37
N MET A 184 6.47 -26.54 -6.73
CA MET A 184 6.84 -27.06 -8.04
C MET A 184 6.60 -28.58 -8.11
N GLU A 185 6.56 -29.15 -9.31
CA GLU A 185 6.33 -30.60 -9.51
C GLU A 185 7.35 -31.49 -8.77
N ASP A 186 8.57 -31.00 -8.57
CA ASP A 186 9.64 -31.68 -7.84
C ASP A 186 9.56 -31.48 -6.31
N GLY A 187 8.50 -30.81 -5.82
CA GLY A 187 8.30 -30.46 -4.41
C GLY A 187 9.09 -29.24 -3.94
N SER A 188 9.92 -28.63 -4.79
CA SER A 188 10.65 -27.40 -4.43
C SER A 188 9.71 -26.20 -4.33
N ARG A 189 10.12 -25.18 -3.55
CA ARG A 189 9.37 -23.94 -3.37
C ARG A 189 9.92 -22.85 -4.28
N LYS A 190 9.04 -22.13 -4.97
CA LYS A 190 9.42 -20.97 -5.79
C LYS A 190 8.55 -19.77 -5.47
N VAL A 191 9.16 -18.59 -5.32
CA VAL A 191 8.39 -17.35 -5.12
C VAL A 191 7.48 -17.12 -6.32
N VAL A 192 6.18 -16.96 -6.06
CA VAL A 192 5.22 -16.61 -7.10
C VAL A 192 5.47 -15.17 -7.51
N SER A 193 5.65 -14.92 -8.81
CA SER A 193 5.84 -13.58 -9.35
C SER A 193 4.54 -12.98 -9.88
N HIS A 194 3.80 -13.72 -10.73
CA HIS A 194 2.64 -13.21 -11.44
C HIS A 194 1.39 -13.12 -10.54
N PHE A 195 1.10 -14.18 -9.76
CA PHE A 195 -0.09 -14.26 -8.91
C PHE A 195 0.15 -13.82 -7.46
N ASN A 196 1.34 -13.34 -7.10
CA ASN A 196 1.65 -12.90 -5.73
C ASN A 196 0.62 -11.88 -5.19
N LYS A 197 0.27 -10.92 -6.05
CA LYS A 197 -0.72 -9.89 -5.75
C LYS A 197 -2.11 -10.47 -5.51
N HIS A 198 -2.50 -11.47 -6.30
CA HIS A 198 -3.80 -12.13 -6.19
C HIS A 198 -3.95 -12.79 -4.82
N TYR A 199 -3.01 -13.68 -4.48
CA TYR A 199 -3.01 -14.41 -3.22
C TYR A 199 -2.88 -13.50 -1.99
N LYS A 200 -2.15 -12.39 -2.10
CA LYS A 200 -2.13 -11.36 -1.04
C LYS A 200 -3.46 -10.64 -0.88
N GLY A 201 -4.23 -10.47 -1.96
CA GLY A 201 -5.59 -9.93 -1.91
C GLY A 201 -6.56 -10.89 -1.22
N GLU A 202 -6.50 -12.19 -1.56
CA GLU A 202 -7.30 -13.23 -0.90
C GLU A 202 -6.96 -13.34 0.59
N LEU A 203 -5.68 -13.34 0.95
CA LEU A 203 -5.25 -13.36 2.35
C LEU A 203 -5.73 -12.11 3.09
N ALA A 204 -5.57 -10.93 2.50
CA ALA A 204 -6.07 -9.69 3.10
C ALA A 204 -7.58 -9.74 3.34
N ARG A 205 -8.36 -10.28 2.40
CA ARG A 205 -9.80 -10.47 2.52
C ARG A 205 -10.14 -11.38 3.71
N VAL A 206 -9.50 -12.55 3.78
CA VAL A 206 -9.70 -13.51 4.86
C VAL A 206 -9.42 -12.88 6.23
N LEU A 207 -8.29 -12.18 6.36
CA LEU A 207 -7.90 -11.53 7.61
C LEU A 207 -8.84 -10.39 7.97
N ALA A 208 -9.23 -9.55 7.01
CA ALA A 208 -10.13 -8.42 7.26
C ALA A 208 -11.53 -8.87 7.71
N LEU A 209 -12.04 -9.99 7.18
CA LEU A 209 -13.35 -10.57 7.53
C LEU A 209 -13.35 -11.36 8.84
N SER A 210 -12.19 -11.71 9.39
CA SER A 210 -12.10 -12.53 10.60
C SER A 210 -12.73 -11.86 11.82
N GLU A 211 -13.62 -12.54 12.53
CA GLU A 211 -14.10 -12.04 13.83
C GLU A 211 -13.06 -12.18 14.94
N LYS A 212 -12.04 -13.04 14.74
CA LYS A 212 -10.92 -13.20 15.67
C LYS A 212 -9.93 -12.04 15.53
N GLU A 213 -9.52 -11.48 16.66
CA GLU A 213 -8.37 -10.59 16.72
C GLU A 213 -7.06 -11.39 16.63
N ALA A 214 -6.06 -10.81 15.98
CA ALA A 214 -4.72 -11.37 15.87
C ALA A 214 -3.72 -10.48 16.60
N HIS A 215 -2.87 -11.09 17.43
CA HIS A 215 -1.87 -10.43 18.25
C HIS A 215 -0.44 -10.83 17.89
N ASN A 216 -0.25 -11.92 17.14
CA ASN A 216 1.05 -12.40 16.66
C ASN A 216 0.92 -13.15 15.32
N ALA A 217 2.03 -13.67 14.79
CA ALA A 217 2.07 -14.41 13.53
C ALA A 217 1.29 -15.73 13.57
N GLU A 218 1.24 -16.41 14.72
CA GLU A 218 0.51 -17.67 14.92
C GLU A 218 -1.01 -17.46 14.81
N ASP A 219 -1.53 -16.36 15.34
CA ASP A 219 -2.94 -15.98 15.19
C ASP A 219 -3.28 -15.72 13.71
N VAL A 220 -2.42 -14.99 13.00
CA VAL A 220 -2.59 -14.70 11.56
C VAL A 220 -2.61 -16.01 10.75
N MET A 221 -1.67 -16.91 11.03
CA MET A 221 -1.61 -18.23 10.41
C MET A 221 -2.89 -19.03 10.71
N SER A 222 -3.35 -19.05 11.96
CA SER A 222 -4.55 -19.77 12.39
C SER A 222 -5.82 -19.27 11.70
N ILE A 223 -5.96 -17.94 11.54
CA ILE A 223 -7.08 -17.35 10.79
C ILE A 223 -7.04 -17.78 9.32
N ALA A 224 -5.87 -17.70 8.69
CA ALA A 224 -5.70 -18.06 7.29
C ALA A 224 -5.98 -19.56 7.04
N GLN A 225 -5.46 -20.44 7.89
CA GLN A 225 -5.69 -21.88 7.83
C GLN A 225 -7.16 -22.25 8.05
N ALA A 226 -7.85 -21.58 8.98
CA ALA A 226 -9.28 -21.78 9.19
C ALA A 226 -10.14 -21.41 7.98
N ALA A 227 -9.64 -20.53 7.10
CA ALA A 227 -10.27 -20.18 5.83
C ALA A 227 -9.85 -21.07 4.65
N GLY A 228 -9.05 -22.12 4.90
CA GLY A 228 -8.60 -23.06 3.87
C GLY A 228 -7.33 -22.65 3.13
N LEU A 229 -6.65 -21.58 3.53
CA LEU A 229 -5.35 -21.20 2.97
C LEU A 229 -4.23 -22.04 3.59
N VAL A 230 -3.26 -22.47 2.79
CA VAL A 230 -2.07 -23.16 3.30
C VAL A 230 -1.04 -22.11 3.70
N VAL A 231 -0.95 -21.81 5.00
CA VAL A 231 0.03 -20.86 5.54
C VAL A 231 0.94 -21.56 6.53
N GLU A 232 2.24 -21.34 6.38
CA GLU A 232 3.31 -21.94 7.19
C GLU A 232 4.15 -20.84 7.85
N GLU A 233 4.63 -21.07 9.08
CA GLU A 233 5.62 -20.21 9.73
C GLU A 233 7.00 -20.41 9.08
N ASN A 234 7.75 -19.33 8.85
CA ASN A 234 9.15 -19.47 8.44
C ASN A 234 10.00 -19.87 9.65
N PRO A 235 10.68 -21.04 9.62
CA PRO A 235 11.43 -21.55 10.77
C PRO A 235 12.60 -20.65 11.19
N ASN A 236 13.07 -19.76 10.31
CA ASN A 236 14.17 -18.84 10.58
C ASN A 236 13.70 -17.44 11.00
N HIS A 237 12.44 -17.08 10.76
CA HIS A 237 11.89 -15.75 10.98
C HIS A 237 10.42 -15.85 11.38
N LYS A 238 10.13 -15.90 12.68
CA LYS A 238 8.78 -16.16 13.21
C LYS A 238 7.73 -15.15 12.76
N GLU A 239 8.14 -13.91 12.49
CA GLU A 239 7.28 -12.85 11.99
C GLU A 239 7.06 -12.93 10.46
N THR A 240 7.70 -13.88 9.79
CA THR A 240 7.52 -14.12 8.34
C THR A 240 6.73 -15.39 8.13
N LEU A 241 5.54 -15.27 7.56
CA LEU A 241 4.73 -16.40 7.12
C LEU A 241 4.95 -16.67 5.62
N THR A 242 4.71 -17.90 5.21
CA THR A 242 4.69 -18.33 3.81
C THR A 242 3.29 -18.81 3.48
N LEU A 243 2.60 -18.10 2.58
CA LEU A 243 1.39 -18.57 1.91
C LEU A 243 1.80 -19.48 0.76
N VAL A 244 1.42 -20.74 0.88
CA VAL A 244 1.69 -21.81 -0.07
C VAL A 244 0.52 -21.96 -1.02
N VAL A 245 0.83 -21.99 -2.31
CA VAL A 245 -0.14 -22.11 -3.41
C VAL A 245 0.27 -23.12 -4.47
#